data_AF-A0A318EHJ2-F1
#
_entry.id   AF-A0A318EHJ2-F1
#
_cell.length_a   1.000
_cell.length_b   1.000
_cell.length_c   1.000
_cell.angle_alpha   90.00
_cell.angle_beta   90.00
_cell.angle_gamma   90.00
#
_symmetry.space_group_name_H-M   'P 1'
#
loop_
_entity.id
_entity.type
_entity.pdbx_description
1 polymer ?
#
loop_
_entity_poly.entity_id
_entity_poly.type
_entity_poly.pdbx_seq_one_letter_code
_entity_poly.pdbx_strand_id
1 'polypeptide(L)'
;MSLITGPRVLVAVLALCYAGFLAWYDADAEVLDAADLDAYFAQIRERAGTAEGEGHGQARLFEELRRLAENDDGDELYMLNLIDFREQAQYPPGAGYGGSALEADARYNRAIVPVLLAHGGHPLFLATPTGRFLDEPGDHTSWERVALVRYRSRRDLVEMVVDLAGAGVGIHKWAAIEKTQVFPTRPVFSLFFVRMPVAVLLIALGGLLHRLLRRQPWYAGARP
;
A
#
# COMPACT_ATOMS: atom_id res chain seq x y z
N MET A 1 18.60 -43.86 -2.05
CA MET A 1 17.20 -43.42 -1.79
C MET A 1 16.95 -42.19 -2.65
N SER A 2 15.79 -42.03 -3.28
CA SER A 2 15.52 -40.78 -4.04
C SER A 2 15.56 -39.61 -3.06
N LEU A 3 16.39 -38.60 -3.33
CA LEU A 3 16.46 -37.38 -2.53
C LEU A 3 15.16 -36.57 -2.64
N ILE A 4 14.42 -36.76 -3.73
CA ILE A 4 13.17 -36.07 -4.06
C ILE A 4 12.00 -36.99 -3.70
N THR A 5 11.21 -36.59 -2.71
CA THR A 5 9.94 -37.23 -2.30
C THR A 5 8.83 -36.18 -2.23
N GLY A 6 7.56 -36.59 -2.37
CA GLY A 6 6.42 -35.67 -2.35
C GLY A 6 6.40 -34.72 -1.14
N PRO A 7 6.56 -35.20 0.11
CA PRO A 7 6.65 -34.34 1.28
C PRO A 7 7.79 -33.32 1.20
N ARG A 8 8.97 -33.72 0.72
CA ARG A 8 10.11 -32.80 0.58
C ARG A 8 9.85 -31.73 -0.47
N VAL A 9 9.24 -32.11 -1.60
CA VAL A 9 8.83 -31.16 -2.64
C VAL A 9 7.78 -30.19 -2.08
N LEU A 10 6.78 -30.67 -1.34
CA LEU A 10 5.77 -29.79 -0.73
C LEU A 10 6.41 -28.79 0.24
N VAL A 11 7.30 -29.24 1.13
CA VAL A 11 8.02 -28.35 2.05
C VAL A 11 8.87 -27.34 1.29
N ALA A 12 9.59 -27.78 0.25
CA ALA A 12 10.39 -26.88 -0.57
C ALA A 12 9.54 -25.81 -1.27
N VAL A 13 8.40 -26.19 -1.85
CA VAL A 13 7.47 -25.24 -2.48
C VAL A 13 6.94 -24.22 -1.46
N LEU A 14 6.51 -24.66 -0.28
CA LEU A 14 6.01 -23.75 0.76
C LEU A 14 7.11 -22.82 1.29
N ALA A 15 8.33 -23.33 1.45
CA ALA A 15 9.49 -22.53 1.84
C ALA A 15 9.82 -21.47 0.78
N LEU A 16 9.77 -21.83 -0.50
CA LEU A 16 9.95 -20.90 -1.62
C LEU A 16 8.84 -19.85 -1.67
N CYS A 17 7.57 -20.23 -1.43
CA CYS A 17 6.47 -19.28 -1.34
C CYS A 17 6.68 -18.28 -0.19
N TYR A 18 7.10 -18.76 0.98
CA TYR A 18 7.38 -17.87 2.12
C TYR A 18 8.61 -16.98 1.88
N ALA A 19 9.67 -17.52 1.28
CA ALA A 19 10.84 -16.73 0.89
C ALA A 19 10.49 -15.66 -0.14
N GLY A 20 9.64 -15.98 -1.13
CA GLY A 20 9.12 -15.01 -2.09
C GLY A 20 8.27 -13.93 -1.42
N PHE A 21 7.44 -14.30 -0.43
CA PHE A 21 6.71 -13.35 0.40
C PHE A 21 7.67 -12.42 1.16
N LEU A 22 8.71 -12.95 1.80
CA LEU A 22 9.70 -12.13 2.52
C LEU A 22 10.46 -11.20 1.57
N ALA A 23 10.89 -11.71 0.41
CA ALA A 23 11.55 -10.89 -0.60
C ALA A 23 10.65 -9.75 -1.13
N TRP A 24 9.33 -9.92 -1.12
CA TRP A 24 8.39 -8.84 -1.43
C TRP A 24 8.14 -7.91 -0.23
N TYR A 25 7.96 -8.46 0.97
CA TYR A 25 7.51 -7.74 2.16
C TYR A 25 8.63 -6.93 2.84
N ASP A 26 9.84 -7.48 2.84
CA ASP A 26 11.05 -7.06 3.56
C ASP A 26 12.23 -6.78 2.61
N ALA A 27 11.96 -6.46 1.34
CA ALA A 27 13.04 -6.02 0.46
C ALA A 27 13.72 -4.79 1.06
N ASP A 28 15.05 -4.84 1.20
CA ASP A 28 15.83 -3.68 1.57
C ASP A 28 15.67 -2.60 0.51
N ALA A 29 15.48 -1.36 0.95
CA ALA A 29 15.45 -0.19 0.08
C ALA A 29 16.63 0.72 0.41
N GLU A 30 17.27 1.24 -0.63
CA GLU A 30 18.29 2.29 -0.44
C GLU A 30 17.63 3.56 0.09
N VAL A 31 18.31 4.22 1.03
CA VAL A 31 17.88 5.52 1.58
C VAL A 31 17.67 6.50 0.44
N LEU A 32 16.56 7.20 0.49
CA LEU A 32 16.16 8.19 -0.50
C LEU A 32 16.92 9.50 -0.26
N ASP A 33 17.76 9.90 -1.21
CA ASP A 33 18.51 11.16 -1.12
C ASP A 33 17.90 12.28 -1.99
N ALA A 34 18.52 13.46 -1.94
CA ALA A 34 18.05 14.62 -2.69
C ALA A 34 18.21 14.45 -4.21
N ALA A 35 19.24 13.75 -4.68
CA ALA A 35 19.48 13.51 -6.09
C ALA A 35 18.46 12.51 -6.67
N ASP A 36 18.15 11.46 -5.92
CA ASP A 36 17.07 10.53 -6.22
C ASP A 36 15.73 11.28 -6.38
N LEU A 37 15.38 12.11 -5.39
CA LEU A 37 14.15 12.89 -5.42
C LEU A 37 14.05 13.80 -6.65
N ASP A 38 15.13 14.51 -6.97
CA ASP A 38 15.15 15.39 -8.14
C ASP A 38 14.97 14.59 -9.45
N ALA A 39 15.54 13.38 -9.53
CA ALA A 39 15.32 12.47 -10.65
C ALA A 39 13.86 11.96 -10.72
N TYR A 40 13.27 11.57 -9.59
CA TYR A 40 11.86 11.16 -9.55
C TYR A 40 10.91 12.32 -9.88
N PHE A 41 11.20 13.54 -9.45
CA PHE A 41 10.40 14.72 -9.81
C PHE A 41 10.45 15.02 -11.30
N ALA A 42 11.60 14.82 -11.96
CA ALA A 42 11.70 14.91 -13.41
C ALA A 42 10.81 13.86 -14.09
N GLN A 43 10.84 12.61 -13.63
CA GLN A 43 9.97 11.53 -14.15
C GLN A 43 8.48 11.82 -13.94
N ILE A 44 8.09 12.34 -12.77
CA ILE A 44 6.69 12.72 -12.50
C ILE A 44 6.24 13.81 -13.47
N ARG A 45 7.06 14.84 -13.73
CA ARG A 45 6.73 15.89 -14.70
C ARG A 45 6.55 15.34 -16.10
N GLU A 46 7.46 14.46 -16.53
CA GLU A 46 7.39 13.84 -17.84
C GLU A 46 6.11 13.00 -18.00
N ARG A 47 5.82 12.13 -17.03
CA ARG A 47 4.66 11.22 -17.07
C ARG A 47 3.33 11.93 -16.93
N ALA A 48 3.23 12.95 -16.07
CA ALA A 48 2.00 13.73 -15.89
C ALA A 48 1.68 14.62 -17.11
N GLY A 49 2.69 14.97 -17.91
CA GLY A 49 2.54 15.81 -19.09
C GLY A 49 2.04 17.23 -18.79
N THR A 50 1.51 17.90 -19.80
CA THR A 50 0.87 19.23 -19.68
C THR A 50 -0.59 19.12 -19.28
N ALA A 51 -1.03 18.08 -18.55
CA ALA A 51 -2.41 17.97 -18.10
C ALA A 51 -2.75 19.18 -17.20
N GLU A 52 -3.34 20.18 -17.84
CA GLU A 52 -3.62 21.53 -17.36
C GLU A 52 -4.58 21.49 -16.18
N GLY A 53 -4.09 21.89 -15.00
CA GLY A 53 -4.95 22.06 -13.83
C GLY A 53 -4.23 22.40 -12.52
N GLU A 54 -2.95 22.04 -12.32
CA GLU A 54 -2.37 22.08 -10.97
C GLU A 54 -0.88 22.44 -10.92
N GLY A 55 -0.45 23.56 -11.51
CA GLY A 55 0.89 24.10 -11.24
C GLY A 55 1.16 24.25 -9.73
N HIS A 56 0.12 24.55 -8.95
CA HIS A 56 0.17 24.59 -7.48
C HIS A 56 0.10 23.21 -6.81
N GLY A 57 -0.64 22.25 -7.35
CA GLY A 57 -0.77 20.90 -6.77
C GLY A 57 0.51 20.07 -6.94
N GLN A 58 1.16 20.16 -8.11
CA GLN A 58 2.43 19.46 -8.35
C GLN A 58 3.58 20.05 -7.53
N ALA A 59 3.66 21.39 -7.41
CA ALA A 59 4.66 22.03 -6.57
C ALA A 59 4.48 21.63 -5.10
N ARG A 60 3.23 21.58 -4.62
CA ARG A 60 2.90 21.13 -3.26
C ARG A 60 3.26 19.66 -3.06
N LEU A 61 2.95 18.79 -4.01
CA LEU A 61 3.34 17.37 -3.96
C LEU A 61 4.85 17.22 -3.80
N PHE A 62 5.66 17.95 -4.57
CA PHE A 62 7.12 17.86 -4.46
C PHE A 62 7.66 18.34 -3.12
N GLU A 63 7.07 19.39 -2.55
CA GLU A 63 7.40 19.84 -1.20
C GLU A 63 7.02 18.78 -0.14
N GLU A 64 5.84 18.18 -0.26
CA GLU A 64 5.39 17.11 0.64
C GLU A 64 6.28 15.86 0.55
N LEU A 65 6.72 15.48 -0.66
CA LEU A 65 7.64 14.37 -0.87
C LEU A 65 9.06 14.66 -0.36
N ARG A 66 9.54 15.91 -0.48
CA ARG A 66 10.82 16.30 0.14
C ARG A 66 10.76 16.18 1.66
N ARG A 67 9.70 16.72 2.28
CA ARG A 67 9.49 16.60 3.74
C ARG A 67 9.36 15.16 4.19
N LEU A 68 8.67 14.34 3.40
CA LEU A 68 8.54 12.92 3.70
C LEU A 68 9.91 12.22 3.71
N ALA A 69 10.78 12.56 2.75
CA ALA A 69 12.13 12.02 2.63
C ALA A 69 13.11 12.52 3.71
N GLU A 70 12.76 13.57 4.46
CA GLU A 70 13.59 14.04 5.57
C GLU A 70 13.77 12.92 6.60
N ASN A 71 15.03 12.60 6.91
CA ASN A 71 15.41 11.52 7.82
C ASN A 71 14.94 10.14 7.36
N ASP A 72 14.97 9.88 6.05
CA ASP A 72 14.82 8.52 5.57
C ASP A 72 15.91 7.60 6.12
N ASP A 73 15.50 6.43 6.57
CA ASP A 73 16.34 5.37 7.12
C ASP A 73 16.22 4.07 6.32
N GLY A 74 15.46 4.07 5.22
CA GLY A 74 15.22 2.89 4.38
C GLY A 74 14.20 1.91 4.97
N ASP A 75 13.74 2.15 6.20
CA ASP A 75 12.81 1.28 6.91
C ASP A 75 11.34 1.52 6.52
N GLU A 76 10.49 0.59 6.94
CA GLU A 76 9.05 0.69 6.75
C GLU A 76 8.43 1.91 7.46
N LEU A 77 7.40 2.47 6.83
CA LEU A 77 6.63 3.57 7.38
C LEU A 77 5.14 3.32 7.23
N TYR A 78 4.36 3.94 8.12
CA TYR A 78 2.91 3.83 8.12
C TYR A 78 2.30 5.21 7.97
N MET A 79 1.57 5.42 6.88
CA MET A 79 0.84 6.66 6.65
C MET A 79 -0.52 6.56 7.33
N LEU A 80 -0.72 7.36 8.38
CA LEU A 80 -2.03 7.54 8.98
C LEU A 80 -2.78 8.61 8.19
N ASN A 81 -3.96 8.26 7.72
CA ASN A 81 -4.83 9.12 6.93
C ASN A 81 -6.11 9.36 7.73
N LEU A 82 -6.41 10.63 7.99
CA LEU A 82 -7.71 11.11 8.45
C LEU A 82 -8.39 11.75 7.25
N ILE A 83 -9.62 11.32 6.94
CA ILE A 83 -10.33 11.74 5.74
C ILE A 83 -11.74 12.16 6.12
N ASP A 84 -12.08 13.37 5.68
CA ASP A 84 -13.41 13.96 5.69
C ASP A 84 -13.86 14.03 4.23
N PHE A 85 -14.97 13.34 3.92
CA PHE A 85 -15.45 13.21 2.55
C PHE A 85 -16.47 14.32 2.26
N ARG A 86 -16.61 14.62 0.97
CA ARG A 86 -17.78 15.38 0.53
C ARG A 86 -19.01 14.50 0.58
N GLU A 87 -20.20 15.10 0.57
CA GLU A 87 -21.42 14.34 0.29
C GLU A 87 -21.43 13.85 -1.16
N GLN A 88 -21.06 14.73 -2.09
CA GLN A 88 -21.00 14.46 -3.53
C GLN A 88 -19.61 14.73 -4.09
N ALA A 89 -19.17 13.89 -5.02
CA ALA A 89 -17.87 14.06 -5.64
C ALA A 89 -17.85 15.30 -6.54
N GLN A 90 -16.86 16.17 -6.34
CA GLN A 90 -16.69 17.40 -7.12
C GLN A 90 -15.60 17.20 -8.18
N TYR A 91 -16.02 16.77 -9.37
CA TYR A 91 -15.11 16.65 -10.50
C TYR A 91 -14.99 17.97 -11.28
N PRO A 92 -13.82 18.27 -11.87
CA PRO A 92 -13.68 19.35 -12.83
C PRO A 92 -14.68 19.21 -14.00
N PRO A 93 -15.14 20.32 -14.60
CA PRO A 93 -15.98 20.28 -15.79
C PRO A 93 -15.36 19.43 -16.91
N GLY A 94 -16.17 18.57 -17.54
CA GLY A 94 -15.72 17.72 -18.64
C GLY A 94 -15.01 16.42 -18.24
N ALA A 95 -14.82 16.14 -16.94
CA ALA A 95 -14.15 14.91 -16.48
C ALA A 95 -14.93 13.61 -16.80
N GLY A 96 -16.23 13.69 -17.09
CA GLY A 96 -17.06 12.52 -17.40
C GLY A 96 -17.37 11.61 -16.20
N TYR A 97 -17.03 12.05 -14.99
CA TYR A 97 -17.29 11.34 -13.74
C TYR A 97 -18.29 12.10 -12.86
N GLY A 98 -18.94 11.36 -11.96
CA GLY A 98 -19.87 11.90 -10.97
C GLY A 98 -20.19 10.87 -9.89
N GLY A 99 -21.29 11.12 -9.18
CA GLY A 99 -21.75 10.30 -8.05
C GLY A 99 -21.26 10.80 -6.70
N SER A 100 -21.46 9.96 -5.69
CA SER A 100 -21.07 10.22 -4.31
C SER A 100 -19.54 10.29 -4.15
N ALA A 101 -19.08 10.95 -3.09
CA ALA A 101 -17.66 10.96 -2.77
C ALA A 101 -17.11 9.55 -2.49
N LEU A 102 -17.91 8.67 -1.89
CA LEU A 102 -17.51 7.28 -1.64
C LEU A 102 -17.31 6.48 -2.94
N GLU A 103 -18.09 6.74 -3.98
CA GLU A 103 -17.87 6.13 -5.30
C GLU A 103 -16.60 6.67 -5.97
N ALA A 104 -16.31 7.96 -5.83
CA ALA A 104 -15.07 8.56 -6.29
C ALA A 104 -13.85 7.96 -5.56
N ASP A 105 -13.90 7.87 -4.23
CA ASP A 105 -12.89 7.22 -3.41
C ASP A 105 -12.72 5.73 -3.77
N ALA A 106 -13.80 5.01 -4.05
CA ALA A 106 -13.71 3.62 -4.52
C ALA A 106 -13.00 3.49 -5.88
N ARG A 107 -13.21 4.43 -6.80
CA ARG A 107 -12.46 4.48 -8.08
C ARG A 107 -10.98 4.76 -7.84
N TYR A 108 -10.67 5.71 -6.96
CA TYR A 108 -9.30 6.01 -6.56
C TYR A 108 -8.61 4.76 -5.98
N ASN A 109 -9.19 4.13 -4.96
CA ASN A 109 -8.62 2.95 -4.31
C ASN A 109 -8.45 1.77 -5.28
N ARG A 110 -9.42 1.54 -6.19
CA ARG A 110 -9.32 0.50 -7.21
C ARG A 110 -8.10 0.70 -8.13
N ALA A 111 -7.76 1.95 -8.43
CA ALA A 111 -6.61 2.27 -9.26
C ALA A 111 -5.29 2.16 -8.49
N ILE A 112 -5.23 2.62 -7.24
CA ILE A 112 -3.97 2.70 -6.49
C ILE A 112 -3.58 1.39 -5.80
N VAL A 113 -4.52 0.55 -5.36
CA VAL A 113 -4.21 -0.65 -4.55
C VAL A 113 -3.30 -1.65 -5.28
N PRO A 114 -3.50 -1.96 -6.58
CA PRO A 114 -2.58 -2.84 -7.30
C PRO A 114 -1.15 -2.29 -7.37
N VAL A 115 -1.00 -0.98 -7.59
CA VAL A 115 0.31 -0.31 -7.67
C VAL A 115 0.96 -0.26 -6.29
N LEU A 116 0.20 0.06 -5.24
CA LEU A 116 0.63 0.00 -3.85
C LEU A 116 1.18 -1.39 -3.48
N LEU A 117 0.46 -2.46 -3.84
CA LEU A 117 0.91 -3.84 -3.61
C LEU A 117 2.16 -4.19 -4.41
N ALA A 118 2.28 -3.72 -5.66
CA ALA A 118 3.47 -3.93 -6.47
C ALA A 118 4.74 -3.33 -5.81
N HIS A 119 4.57 -2.21 -5.10
CA HIS A 119 5.61 -1.51 -4.34
C HIS A 119 5.73 -1.97 -2.87
N GLY A 120 5.22 -3.16 -2.53
CA GLY A 120 5.36 -3.74 -1.18
C GLY A 120 4.53 -3.05 -0.08
N GLY A 121 3.69 -2.07 -0.46
CA GLY A 121 2.77 -1.41 0.44
C GLY A 121 1.42 -2.12 0.52
N HIS A 122 0.69 -1.91 1.62
CA HIS A 122 -0.67 -2.43 1.76
C HIS A 122 -1.47 -1.68 2.85
N PRO A 123 -2.81 -1.63 2.77
CA PRO A 123 -3.64 -1.19 3.88
C PRO A 123 -3.43 -2.10 5.10
N LEU A 124 -3.31 -1.51 6.28
CA LEU A 124 -3.18 -2.23 7.55
C LEU A 124 -4.46 -2.14 8.39
N PHE A 125 -5.07 -0.96 8.42
CA PHE A 125 -6.23 -0.68 9.26
C PHE A 125 -7.15 0.33 8.57
N LEU A 126 -8.45 0.10 8.64
CA LEU A 126 -9.49 1.00 8.17
C LEU A 126 -10.59 1.07 9.22
N ALA A 127 -11.04 2.28 9.54
CA ALA A 127 -12.13 2.51 10.49
C ALA A 127 -12.98 3.72 10.11
N THR A 128 -14.25 3.66 10.53
CA THR A 128 -15.18 4.79 10.52
C THR A 128 -15.29 5.31 11.95
N PRO A 129 -14.88 6.56 12.23
CA PRO A 129 -15.12 7.18 13.53
C PRO A 129 -16.61 7.18 13.88
N THR A 130 -16.94 6.89 15.14
CA THR A 130 -18.33 6.81 15.62
C THR A 130 -18.78 8.08 16.36
N GLY A 131 -17.89 9.04 16.53
CA GLY A 131 -18.16 10.30 17.21
C GLY A 131 -16.88 11.05 17.55
N ARG A 132 -17.05 12.23 18.14
CA ARG A 132 -15.97 13.07 18.68
C ARG A 132 -15.93 12.90 20.20
N PHE A 133 -14.73 13.01 20.78
CA PHE A 133 -14.55 12.86 22.22
C PHE A 133 -13.73 13.99 22.83
N LEU A 134 -12.55 14.28 22.27
CA LEU A 134 -11.67 15.36 22.70
C LEU A 134 -11.25 16.17 21.48
N ASP A 135 -11.53 17.47 21.52
CA ASP A 135 -11.27 18.39 20.42
C ASP A 135 -10.59 19.65 20.95
N GLU A 136 -9.74 20.27 20.13
CA GLU A 136 -9.25 21.61 20.42
C GLU A 136 -10.40 22.64 20.33
N PRO A 137 -10.42 23.68 21.18
CA PRO A 137 -11.43 24.73 21.07
C PRO A 137 -11.46 25.36 19.67
N GLY A 138 -12.61 25.25 18.99
CA GLY A 138 -12.80 25.77 17.63
C GLY A 138 -12.46 24.78 16.51
N ASP A 139 -11.97 23.56 16.82
CA ASP A 139 -11.94 22.49 15.84
C ASP A 139 -13.35 21.88 15.73
N HIS A 140 -13.85 21.83 14.50
CA HIS A 140 -15.14 21.25 14.14
C HIS A 140 -14.99 20.12 13.10
N THR A 141 -13.75 19.65 12.86
CA THR A 141 -13.42 18.71 11.78
C THR A 141 -13.89 17.29 12.08
N SER A 142 -14.98 16.85 11.47
CA SER A 142 -15.44 15.47 11.63
C SER A 142 -14.75 14.54 10.64
N TRP A 143 -13.88 13.66 11.12
CA TRP A 143 -13.30 12.63 10.28
C TRP A 143 -14.32 11.51 10.01
N GLU A 144 -14.49 11.14 8.76
CA GLU A 144 -15.36 10.03 8.34
C GLU A 144 -14.59 8.73 8.13
N ARG A 145 -13.27 8.82 7.92
CA ARG A 145 -12.41 7.64 7.78
C ARG A 145 -11.04 7.84 8.39
N VAL A 146 -10.59 6.78 9.06
CA VAL A 146 -9.21 6.58 9.50
C VAL A 146 -8.64 5.42 8.70
N ALA A 147 -7.51 5.62 8.04
CA ALA A 147 -6.79 4.56 7.33
C ALA A 147 -5.30 4.57 7.69
N LEU A 148 -4.76 3.40 7.98
CA LEU A 148 -3.32 3.19 8.17
C LEU A 148 -2.82 2.35 7.00
N VAL A 149 -1.88 2.90 6.24
CA VAL A 149 -1.29 2.23 5.07
C VAL A 149 0.19 2.03 5.32
N ARG A 150 0.66 0.79 5.24
CA ARG A 150 2.08 0.46 5.30
C ARG A 150 2.71 0.68 3.93
N TYR A 151 3.92 1.25 3.94
CA TYR A 151 4.85 1.23 2.82
C TYR A 151 6.14 0.55 3.27
N ARG A 152 6.74 -0.25 2.38
CA ARG A 152 7.97 -0.98 2.68
C ARG A 152 9.15 -0.03 2.89
N SER A 153 9.19 1.08 2.16
CA SER A 153 10.15 2.18 2.35
C SER A 153 9.58 3.51 1.83
N ARG A 154 10.27 4.62 2.10
CA ARG A 154 9.93 5.93 1.49
C ARG A 154 10.20 5.93 -0.01
N ARG A 155 11.27 5.26 -0.45
CA ARG A 155 11.58 5.08 -1.87
C ARG A 155 10.44 4.40 -2.62
N ASP A 156 9.94 3.28 -2.10
CA ASP A 156 8.80 2.55 -2.68
C ASP A 156 7.54 3.44 -2.79
N LEU A 157 7.31 4.31 -1.80
CA LEU A 157 6.20 5.27 -1.87
C LEU A 157 6.41 6.28 -3.01
N VAL A 158 7.61 6.84 -3.17
CA VAL A 158 7.91 7.80 -4.25
C VAL A 158 7.83 7.12 -5.61
N GLU A 159 8.35 5.91 -5.75
CA GLU A 159 8.26 5.11 -6.98
C GLU A 159 6.80 4.78 -7.34
N MET A 160 5.98 4.45 -6.35
CA MET A 160 4.53 4.31 -6.52
C MET A 160 3.90 5.60 -7.07
N VAL A 161 4.30 6.78 -6.57
CA VAL A 161 3.80 8.08 -7.09
C VAL A 161 4.24 8.30 -8.54
N VAL A 162 5.49 7.95 -8.87
CA VAL A 162 6.02 8.02 -10.24
C VAL A 162 5.22 7.14 -11.20
N ASP A 163 4.84 5.92 -10.79
CA ASP A 163 4.01 5.01 -11.58
C ASP A 163 2.58 5.49 -11.77
N LEU A 164 2.04 6.25 -10.80
CA LEU A 164 0.69 6.80 -10.87
C LEU A 164 0.62 8.15 -11.60
N ALA A 165 1.74 8.84 -11.80
CA ALA A 165 1.78 10.22 -12.31
C ALA A 165 1.04 10.41 -13.65
N GLY A 166 1.17 9.46 -14.58
CA GLY A 166 0.51 9.53 -15.89
C GLY A 166 -0.92 8.97 -15.93
N ALA A 167 -1.38 8.33 -14.85
CA ALA A 167 -2.67 7.65 -14.83
C ALA A 167 -3.85 8.58 -14.50
N GLY A 168 -3.58 9.84 -14.11
CA GLY A 168 -4.62 10.82 -13.78
C GLY A 168 -5.49 10.45 -12.57
N VAL A 169 -5.08 9.46 -11.77
CA VAL A 169 -5.90 8.88 -10.68
C VAL A 169 -6.20 9.88 -9.56
N GLY A 170 -5.37 10.92 -9.40
CA GLY A 170 -5.53 11.96 -8.39
C GLY A 170 -6.86 12.70 -8.50
N ILE A 171 -7.45 12.78 -9.70
CA ILE A 171 -8.75 13.44 -9.91
C ILE A 171 -9.86 12.82 -9.06
N HIS A 172 -9.83 11.51 -8.84
CA HIS A 172 -10.83 10.80 -8.03
C HIS A 172 -10.64 11.09 -6.54
N LYS A 173 -9.38 11.16 -6.06
CA LYS A 173 -9.06 11.49 -4.67
C LYS A 173 -9.54 12.90 -4.33
N TRP A 174 -9.14 13.86 -5.15
CA TRP A 174 -9.45 15.27 -4.89
C TRP A 174 -10.92 15.60 -5.11
N ALA A 175 -11.63 14.87 -5.98
CA ALA A 175 -13.07 15.01 -6.10
C ALA A 175 -13.82 14.50 -4.85
N ALA A 176 -13.31 13.45 -4.18
CA ALA A 176 -13.95 12.83 -3.03
C ALA A 176 -13.73 13.58 -1.71
N ILE A 177 -12.52 14.10 -1.49
CA ILE A 177 -12.05 14.55 -0.16
C ILE A 177 -12.31 16.05 0.05
N GLU A 178 -13.12 16.38 1.06
CA GLU A 178 -13.29 17.77 1.53
C GLU A 178 -12.03 18.23 2.29
N LYS A 179 -11.59 17.39 3.24
CA LYS A 179 -10.40 17.64 4.04
C LYS A 179 -9.67 16.34 4.35
N THR A 180 -8.35 16.39 4.37
CA THR A 180 -7.54 15.25 4.81
C THR A 180 -6.32 15.70 5.58
N GLN A 181 -5.93 14.89 6.56
CA GLN A 181 -4.62 14.96 7.20
C GLN A 181 -3.92 13.63 7.02
N VAL A 182 -2.69 13.67 6.54
CA VAL A 182 -1.86 12.49 6.34
C VAL A 182 -0.50 12.75 6.94
N PHE A 183 -0.02 11.83 7.76
CA PHE A 183 1.31 11.93 8.35
C PHE A 183 1.96 10.55 8.54
N PRO A 184 3.30 10.47 8.39
CA PRO A 184 4.04 9.24 8.62
C PRO A 184 4.10 8.92 10.11
N THR A 185 4.08 7.63 10.42
CA THR A 185 4.17 7.09 11.77
C THR A 185 5.07 5.87 11.79
N ARG A 186 5.69 5.60 12.94
CA ARG A 186 6.35 4.33 13.25
C ARG A 186 5.68 3.68 14.45
N PRO A 187 5.41 2.37 14.41
CA PRO A 187 4.82 1.67 15.53
C PRO A 187 5.87 1.53 16.64
N VAL A 188 5.60 2.10 17.81
CA VAL A 188 6.35 1.78 19.04
C VAL A 188 5.96 0.39 19.54
N PHE A 189 4.71 -0.01 19.30
CA PHE A 189 4.16 -1.32 19.61
C PHE A 189 3.09 -1.68 18.57
N SER A 190 3.09 -2.92 18.10
CA SER A 190 2.09 -3.43 17.15
C SER A 190 1.88 -4.93 17.37
N LEU A 191 0.62 -5.37 17.35
CA LEU A 191 0.25 -6.79 17.29
C LEU A 191 -0.01 -7.27 15.85
N PHE A 192 0.15 -6.38 14.87
CA PHE A 192 -0.01 -6.70 13.46
C PHE A 192 1.27 -7.32 12.90
N PHE A 193 1.55 -8.56 13.28
CA PHE A 193 2.74 -9.30 12.83
C PHE A 193 2.51 -10.01 11.50
N VAL A 194 2.25 -9.30 10.39
CA VAL A 194 1.81 -9.89 9.09
C VAL A 194 2.61 -11.13 8.66
N ARG A 195 3.92 -11.14 8.90
CA ARG A 195 4.82 -12.28 8.62
C ARG A 195 4.35 -13.58 9.29
N MET A 196 3.91 -13.52 10.54
CA MET A 196 3.51 -14.69 11.34
C MET A 196 2.21 -15.36 10.85
N PRO A 197 1.08 -14.66 10.64
CA PRO A 197 -0.10 -15.26 10.03
C PRO A 197 0.18 -15.88 8.67
N VAL A 198 1.00 -15.26 7.81
CA VAL A 198 1.36 -15.84 6.51
C VAL A 198 2.11 -17.16 6.68
N ALA A 199 3.11 -17.22 7.56
CA ALA A 199 3.83 -18.46 7.87
C ALA A 199 2.88 -19.54 8.42
N VAL A 200 2.00 -19.19 9.37
CA VAL A 200 1.03 -20.11 9.97
C VAL A 200 0.04 -20.64 8.91
N LEU A 201 -0.45 -19.77 8.02
CA LEU A 201 -1.35 -20.16 6.94
C LEU A 201 -0.67 -21.14 5.96
N LEU A 202 0.59 -20.89 5.58
CA LEU A 202 1.36 -21.79 4.73
C LEU A 202 1.63 -23.13 5.40
N ILE A 203 1.92 -23.14 6.70
CA ILE A 203 2.10 -24.37 7.49
C ILE A 203 0.78 -25.16 7.57
N ALA A 204 -0.34 -24.49 7.86
CA ALA A 204 -1.65 -25.10 7.93
C ALA A 204 -2.07 -25.69 6.57
N LEU A 205 -1.85 -24.95 5.49
CA LEU A 205 -2.07 -25.43 4.12
C LEU A 205 -1.18 -26.64 3.80
N GLY A 206 0.10 -26.58 4.16
CA GLY A 206 1.02 -27.71 4.00
C GLY A 206 0.59 -28.96 4.75
N GLY A 207 0.12 -28.82 6.00
CA GLY A 207 -0.43 -29.91 6.78
C GLY A 207 -1.68 -30.53 6.15
N LEU A 208 -2.58 -29.70 5.62
CA LEU A 208 -3.77 -30.14 4.90
C LEU A 208 -3.40 -30.89 3.62
N LEU A 209 -2.55 -30.30 2.76
CA LEU A 209 -2.09 -30.92 1.51
C LEU A 209 -1.37 -32.23 1.79
N HIS A 210 -0.50 -32.28 2.80
CA HIS A 210 0.16 -33.52 3.22
C HIS A 210 -0.85 -34.60 3.60
N ARG A 211 -1.88 -34.26 4.39
CA ARG A 211 -2.93 -35.21 4.79
C ARG A 211 -3.70 -35.77 3.59
N LEU A 212 -3.98 -34.95 2.58
CA LEU A 212 -4.70 -35.35 1.38
C LEU A 212 -3.82 -36.20 0.44
N LEU A 213 -2.56 -35.82 0.28
CA LEU A 213 -1.65 -36.42 -0.71
C LEU A 213 -0.91 -37.65 -0.18
N ARG A 214 -0.76 -37.85 1.14
CA ARG A 214 0.00 -38.98 1.71
C ARG A 214 -0.49 -40.38 1.32
N ARG A 215 -1.71 -40.50 0.80
CA ARG A 215 -2.26 -41.76 0.27
C ARG A 215 -1.85 -42.06 -1.18
N GLN A 216 -1.30 -41.06 -1.87
CA GLN A 216 -0.90 -41.18 -3.26
C GLN A 216 0.52 -41.79 -3.37
N PRO A 217 0.72 -42.83 -4.19
CA PRO A 217 2.02 -43.53 -4.29
C PRO A 217 3.19 -42.62 -4.67
N TRP A 218 2.98 -41.70 -5.62
CA TRP A 218 3.98 -40.73 -6.07
C TRP A 218 4.40 -39.76 -4.96
N TYR A 219 3.52 -39.49 -4.00
CA TYR A 219 3.78 -38.57 -2.91
C TYR A 219 4.47 -39.27 -1.74
N ALA A 220 3.95 -40.43 -1.30
CA ALA A 220 4.50 -41.19 -0.17
C ALA A 220 5.92 -41.72 -0.42
N GLY A 221 6.38 -41.73 -1.67
CA GLY A 221 7.71 -42.24 -2.04
C GLY A 221 7.79 -43.76 -1.93
N ALA A 222 6.66 -44.45 -2.02
CA ALA A 222 6.63 -45.91 -2.09
C ALA A 222 7.36 -46.34 -3.37
N ARG A 223 8.49 -47.04 -3.17
CA ARG A 223 9.09 -47.89 -4.20
C ARG A 223 8.11 -49.04 -4.50
N PRO A 224 8.09 -49.58 -5.73
CA PRO A 224 7.29 -50.75 -6.07
C PRO A 224 7.54 -51.91 -5.11
#